data_AF-A0A672LYM3-F1
#
_entry.id   AF-A0A672LYM3-F1
#
_cell.length_a   1.000
_cell.length_b   1.000
_cell.length_c   1.000
_cell.angle_alpha   90.00
_cell.angle_beta   90.00
_cell.angle_gamma   90.00
#
_symmetry.space_group_name_H-M   'P 1'
#
loop_
_entity.id
_entity.type
_entity.pdbx_description
1 polymer ?
#
loop_
_entity_poly.entity_id
_entity_poly.type
_entity_poly.pdbx_seq_one_letter_code
_entity_poly.pdbx_strand_id
1 'polypeptide(L)'
;MGNLRFAYAALACNHTCRSLSGPDPTCEVVDDPVEGCGCTSDSHLSNQQTCSPRSLCSCHHPGGVTPPGPVVIGGLLGLCGNFDGKVTNDLLTSISSEVFSVLDFGNSWKTAAPPCSDVTHEIFPCERHSYCAAWAQRRCMILRSDTFIDCHLKVDPEAYYQACVLESCSCEFEGKFLGFCTAVSAYAEACSAKDVCINWRTPDLCPVYCDYYNDVGQCTWHYNPCGQVKTCGTKNRFTGKLEGILPLSVPVPWFYCCTAVIYLYC
;
A
#
# COMPACT_ATOMS: atom_id res chain seq x y z
N MET A 1 -39.61 -25.35 0.29
CA MET A 1 -40.23 -24.10 -0.21
C MET A 1 -39.19 -23.00 -0.13
N GLY A 2 -38.45 -22.77 -1.21
CA GLY A 2 -37.53 -21.63 -1.31
C GLY A 2 -38.29 -20.36 -1.67
N ASN A 3 -37.73 -19.19 -1.34
CA ASN A 3 -38.26 -17.87 -1.67
C ASN A 3 -38.04 -17.47 -3.15
N LEU A 4 -38.04 -18.45 -4.04
CA LEU A 4 -37.88 -18.26 -5.48
C LEU A 4 -39.17 -17.68 -6.08
N ARG A 5 -39.02 -16.77 -7.04
CA ARG A 5 -40.15 -16.17 -7.77
C ARG A 5 -40.08 -16.58 -9.24
N PHE A 6 -41.25 -16.89 -9.79
CA PHE A 6 -41.38 -17.19 -11.22
C PHE A 6 -41.32 -15.88 -12.03
N ALA A 7 -40.56 -15.88 -13.12
CA ALA A 7 -40.43 -14.77 -14.04
C ALA A 7 -40.49 -15.27 -15.49
N TYR A 8 -41.16 -14.48 -16.35
CA TYR A 8 -41.33 -14.75 -17.77
C TYR A 8 -40.15 -14.29 -18.64
N ALA A 9 -39.17 -13.62 -18.02
CA ALA A 9 -37.95 -13.15 -18.66
C ALA A 9 -36.78 -13.25 -17.65
N ALA A 10 -36.50 -14.46 -17.17
CA ALA A 10 -35.38 -14.69 -16.27
C ALA A 10 -34.07 -14.73 -17.08
N LEU A 11 -33.10 -13.92 -16.69
CA LEU A 11 -31.73 -13.99 -17.22
C LEU A 11 -30.94 -15.02 -16.41
N ALA A 12 -30.05 -15.79 -17.05
CA ALA A 12 -29.20 -16.76 -16.36
C ALA A 12 -28.03 -16.08 -15.62
N CYS A 13 -27.50 -15.01 -16.22
CA CYS A 13 -26.33 -14.28 -15.76
C CYS A 13 -26.50 -13.58 -14.39
N ASN A 14 -25.50 -13.69 -13.51
CA ASN A 14 -25.37 -12.91 -12.26
C ASN A 14 -26.46 -13.14 -11.20
N HIS A 15 -27.20 -14.26 -11.26
CA HIS A 15 -28.29 -14.57 -10.33
C HIS A 15 -27.93 -15.61 -9.24
N THR A 16 -26.68 -16.09 -9.18
CA THR A 16 -26.22 -17.07 -8.16
C THR A 16 -25.15 -16.47 -7.24
N CYS A 17 -25.00 -17.00 -6.02
CA CYS A 17 -23.91 -16.54 -5.14
C CYS A 17 -22.52 -16.85 -5.75
N ARG A 18 -22.43 -17.90 -6.56
CA ARG A 18 -21.19 -18.30 -7.25
C ARG A 18 -20.79 -17.30 -8.34
N SER A 19 -21.76 -16.76 -9.08
CA SER A 19 -21.50 -15.75 -10.12
C SER A 19 -21.00 -14.41 -9.56
N LEU A 20 -21.12 -14.19 -8.25
CA LEU A 20 -20.55 -13.00 -7.61
C LEU A 20 -19.05 -13.09 -7.35
N SER A 21 -18.48 -14.30 -7.34
CA SER A 21 -17.07 -14.53 -6.97
C SER A 21 -16.14 -14.72 -8.17
N GLY A 22 -16.66 -14.77 -9.39
CA GLY A 22 -15.87 -14.94 -10.61
C GLY A 22 -16.70 -14.75 -11.88
N PRO A 23 -16.07 -14.70 -13.06
CA PRO A 23 -16.77 -14.60 -14.33
C PRO A 23 -17.73 -15.79 -14.48
N ASP A 24 -18.98 -15.48 -14.79
CA ASP A 24 -20.05 -16.46 -14.98
C ASP A 24 -20.16 -16.75 -16.49
N PRO A 25 -19.85 -17.98 -16.94
CA PRO A 25 -19.91 -18.35 -18.35
C PRO A 25 -21.30 -18.15 -18.97
N THR A 26 -22.37 -18.16 -18.17
CA THR A 26 -23.74 -17.90 -18.64
C THR A 26 -23.97 -16.42 -19.01
N CYS A 27 -23.07 -15.52 -18.60
CA CYS A 27 -23.08 -14.12 -19.02
C CYS A 27 -22.42 -13.88 -20.37
N GLU A 28 -21.67 -14.86 -20.90
CA GLU A 28 -20.99 -14.76 -22.20
C GLU A 28 -21.88 -15.20 -23.35
N VAL A 29 -23.03 -15.81 -23.05
CA VAL A 29 -24.06 -16.20 -24.00
C VAL A 29 -25.14 -15.12 -24.02
N VAL A 30 -25.50 -14.61 -25.20
CA VAL A 30 -26.67 -13.76 -25.36
C VAL A 30 -27.90 -14.66 -25.27
N ASP A 31 -28.41 -14.87 -24.06
CA ASP A 31 -29.56 -15.76 -23.82
C ASP A 31 -30.87 -15.10 -24.25
N ASP A 32 -31.70 -15.84 -24.99
CA ASP A 32 -33.13 -15.55 -25.13
C ASP A 32 -33.81 -15.67 -23.74
N PRO A 33 -34.69 -14.74 -23.35
CA PRO A 33 -35.36 -14.79 -22.06
C PRO A 33 -36.11 -16.12 -21.89
N VAL A 34 -35.74 -16.87 -20.86
CA VAL A 34 -36.36 -18.15 -20.50
C VAL A 34 -37.32 -17.98 -19.34
N GLU A 35 -38.43 -18.71 -19.38
CA GLU A 35 -39.40 -18.77 -18.28
C GLU A 35 -38.87 -19.66 -17.16
N GLY A 36 -38.76 -19.13 -15.94
CA GLY A 36 -38.16 -19.88 -14.85
C GLY A 36 -38.33 -19.27 -13.47
N CYS A 37 -37.99 -20.04 -12.44
CA CYS A 37 -37.96 -19.60 -11.04
C CYS A 37 -36.56 -19.13 -10.67
N GLY A 38 -36.43 -17.88 -10.22
CA GLY A 38 -35.16 -17.28 -9.84
C GLY A 38 -35.27 -16.37 -8.62
N CYS A 39 -34.14 -15.79 -8.25
CA CYS A 39 -34.06 -14.79 -7.19
C CYS A 39 -34.36 -13.40 -7.74
N THR A 40 -35.01 -12.55 -6.94
CA THR A 40 -35.24 -11.14 -7.30
C THR A 40 -33.91 -10.40 -7.43
N SER A 41 -33.89 -9.29 -8.16
CA SER A 41 -32.69 -8.51 -8.53
C SER A 41 -31.73 -8.16 -7.38
N ASP A 42 -32.24 -8.09 -6.13
CA ASP A 42 -31.44 -7.77 -4.93
C ASP A 42 -30.96 -9.00 -4.15
N SER A 43 -31.12 -10.20 -4.70
CA SER A 43 -30.84 -11.48 -4.04
C SER A 43 -30.27 -12.53 -5.00
N HIS A 44 -29.49 -13.46 -4.48
CA HIS A 44 -28.79 -14.48 -5.27
C HIS A 44 -29.04 -15.88 -4.72
N LEU A 45 -29.09 -16.85 -5.62
CA LEU A 45 -29.31 -18.25 -5.26
C LEU A 45 -28.05 -18.81 -4.58
N SER A 46 -28.19 -19.24 -3.32
CA SER A 46 -27.11 -19.93 -2.60
C SER A 46 -27.08 -21.43 -2.93
N ASN A 47 -26.00 -22.11 -2.51
CA ASN A 47 -25.86 -23.57 -2.66
C ASN A 47 -26.94 -24.37 -1.90
N GLN A 48 -27.67 -23.73 -0.97
CA GLN A 48 -28.81 -24.32 -0.26
C GLN A 48 -30.16 -24.07 -0.97
N GLN A 49 -30.13 -23.67 -2.25
CA GLN A 49 -31.31 -23.41 -3.08
C GLN A 49 -32.26 -22.34 -2.50
N THR A 50 -31.71 -21.37 -1.77
CA THR A 50 -32.45 -20.27 -1.14
C THR A 50 -31.86 -18.93 -1.58
N CYS A 51 -32.71 -17.94 -1.85
CA CYS A 51 -32.28 -16.61 -2.23
C CYS A 51 -31.80 -15.85 -1.00
N SER A 52 -30.52 -15.48 -1.01
CA SER A 52 -29.86 -14.71 0.04
C SER A 52 -29.38 -13.37 -0.51
N PRO A 53 -29.33 -12.30 0.31
CA PRO A 53 -28.73 -11.04 -0.12
C PRO A 53 -27.24 -11.22 -0.41
N ARG A 54 -26.69 -10.37 -1.28
CA ARG A 54 -25.26 -10.42 -1.69
C ARG A 54 -24.28 -10.50 -0.51
N SER A 55 -24.57 -9.81 0.59
CA SER A 55 -23.74 -9.79 1.80
C SER A 55 -23.70 -11.11 2.56
N LEU A 56 -24.61 -12.04 2.27
CA LEU A 56 -24.69 -13.36 2.90
C LEU A 56 -24.33 -14.50 1.93
N CYS A 57 -23.77 -14.17 0.76
CA CYS A 57 -23.25 -15.16 -0.17
C CYS A 57 -21.84 -15.62 0.25
N SER A 58 -21.60 -16.93 0.19
CA SER A 58 -20.25 -17.50 0.29
C SER A 58 -19.41 -17.09 -0.92
N CYS A 59 -18.12 -16.80 -0.71
CA CYS A 59 -17.20 -16.42 -1.77
C CYS A 59 -16.42 -17.63 -2.28
N HIS A 60 -16.44 -17.86 -3.59
CA HIS A 60 -15.72 -18.96 -4.24
C HIS A 60 -14.43 -18.44 -4.86
N HIS A 61 -13.29 -19.03 -4.50
CA HIS A 61 -11.98 -18.69 -5.07
C HIS A 61 -11.22 -19.97 -5.45
N PRO A 62 -10.14 -19.89 -6.24
CA PRO A 62 -9.38 -21.07 -6.66
C PRO A 62 -8.87 -21.96 -5.51
N GLY A 63 -8.80 -21.43 -4.28
CA GLY A 63 -8.38 -22.15 -3.07
C GLY A 63 -9.52 -22.65 -2.18
N GLY A 64 -10.79 -22.51 -2.58
CA GLY A 64 -11.94 -23.02 -1.81
C GLY A 64 -13.16 -22.10 -1.77
N VAL A 65 -14.00 -22.29 -0.74
CA VAL A 65 -15.23 -21.52 -0.51
C VAL A 65 -15.18 -20.93 0.90
N THR A 66 -15.33 -19.61 1.02
CA THR A 66 -15.33 -18.91 2.32
C THR A 66 -16.73 -18.43 2.71
N PRO A 67 -17.06 -18.41 4.02
CA PRO A 67 -18.33 -17.89 4.49
C PRO A 67 -18.42 -16.36 4.34
N PRO A 68 -19.62 -15.78 4.40
CA PRO A 68 -19.81 -14.33 4.32
C PRO A 68 -19.17 -13.61 5.51
N GLY A 69 -18.36 -12.58 5.25
CA GLY A 69 -17.67 -11.80 6.27
C GLY A 69 -16.19 -11.56 5.93
N PRO A 70 -15.45 -10.80 6.77
CA PRO A 70 -14.02 -10.64 6.60
C PRO A 70 -13.30 -11.96 6.87
N VAL A 71 -12.63 -12.50 5.85
CA VAL A 71 -11.84 -13.74 5.94
C VAL A 71 -10.47 -13.48 5.31
N VAL A 72 -9.40 -13.77 6.06
CA VAL A 72 -8.02 -13.73 5.55
C VAL A 72 -7.72 -15.07 4.89
N ILE A 73 -7.43 -15.06 3.60
CA ILE A 73 -7.20 -16.27 2.80
C ILE A 73 -5.69 -16.44 2.60
N GLY A 74 -5.13 -17.52 3.16
CA GLY A 74 -3.75 -17.96 2.96
C GLY A 74 -2.71 -17.10 3.64
N GLY A 75 -2.53 -17.26 4.97
CA GLY A 75 -1.51 -16.57 5.77
C GLY A 75 -0.22 -16.33 4.98
N LEU A 76 0.21 -15.07 4.92
CA LEU A 76 1.37 -14.67 4.14
C LEU A 76 2.59 -15.32 4.76
N LEU A 77 3.32 -16.18 4.03
CA LEU A 77 4.66 -16.62 4.40
C LEU A 77 5.65 -15.99 3.43
N GLY A 78 6.71 -15.39 3.97
CA GLY A 78 7.74 -14.77 3.16
C GLY A 78 8.68 -13.92 4.00
N LEU A 79 9.38 -13.00 3.34
CA LEU A 79 10.26 -12.03 4.00
C LEU A 79 9.51 -11.10 4.97
N CYS A 80 8.18 -11.01 4.89
CA CYS A 80 7.33 -10.24 5.80
C CYS A 80 6.82 -11.06 7.00
N GLY A 81 7.37 -12.25 7.25
CA GLY A 81 6.97 -13.12 8.34
C GLY A 81 5.78 -14.01 7.99
N ASN A 82 5.04 -14.43 9.02
CA ASN A 82 3.86 -15.30 8.89
C ASN A 82 2.53 -14.62 9.27
N PHE A 83 2.61 -13.35 9.70
CA PHE A 83 1.48 -12.49 10.07
C PHE A 83 0.58 -13.07 11.18
N ASP A 84 1.13 -13.84 12.12
CA ASP A 84 0.39 -14.39 13.27
C ASP A 84 0.37 -13.47 14.51
N GLY A 85 1.06 -12.32 14.44
CA GLY A 85 1.17 -11.34 15.51
C GLY A 85 2.31 -11.61 16.51
N LYS A 86 3.14 -12.63 16.28
CA LYS A 86 4.26 -13.01 17.15
C LYS A 86 5.60 -12.84 16.42
N VAL A 87 6.25 -11.72 16.70
CA VAL A 87 7.52 -11.31 16.04
C VAL A 87 8.65 -12.34 16.21
N THR A 88 8.65 -13.10 17.31
CA THR A 88 9.74 -14.05 17.60
C THR A 88 9.82 -15.24 16.64
N ASN A 89 8.78 -15.51 15.85
CA ASN A 89 8.76 -16.60 14.86
C ASN A 89 8.47 -16.12 13.43
N ASP A 90 8.77 -14.85 13.13
CA ASP A 90 8.67 -14.34 11.76
C ASP A 90 9.81 -14.85 10.85
N LEU A 91 10.93 -15.31 11.43
CA LEU A 91 12.06 -15.87 10.68
C LEU A 91 11.83 -17.34 10.29
N LEU A 92 10.77 -17.58 9.51
CA LEU A 92 10.48 -18.89 8.91
C LEU A 92 11.08 -18.96 7.50
N THR A 93 11.90 -19.97 7.27
CA THR A 93 12.45 -20.23 5.93
C THR A 93 11.37 -20.60 4.92
N SER A 94 11.69 -20.62 3.63
CA SER A 94 10.75 -21.04 2.56
C SER A 94 10.19 -22.46 2.72
N ILE A 95 10.85 -23.30 3.53
CA ILE A 95 10.39 -24.64 3.91
C ILE A 95 9.73 -24.69 5.30
N SER A 96 9.38 -23.55 5.87
CA SER A 96 8.75 -23.38 7.18
C SER A 96 9.59 -23.88 8.38
N SER A 97 10.92 -23.83 8.26
CA SER A 97 11.82 -24.04 9.39
C SER A 97 12.18 -22.72 10.05
N GLU A 98 12.07 -22.63 11.37
CA GLU A 98 12.50 -21.47 12.16
C GLU A 98 14.02 -21.37 12.19
N VAL A 99 14.55 -20.15 12.03
CA VAL A 99 15.97 -19.85 12.09
C VAL A 99 16.24 -18.58 12.89
N PHE A 100 17.45 -18.44 13.43
CA PHE A 100 17.88 -17.25 14.17
C PHE A 100 18.67 -16.26 13.31
N SER A 101 19.21 -16.72 12.18
CA SER A 101 20.04 -15.91 11.27
C SER A 101 19.16 -15.23 10.23
N VAL A 102 19.26 -13.90 10.15
CA VAL A 102 18.57 -13.08 9.13
C VAL A 102 19.07 -13.44 7.72
N LEU A 103 20.35 -13.82 7.59
CA LEU A 103 20.92 -14.26 6.31
C LEU A 103 20.37 -15.61 5.87
N ASP A 104 20.27 -16.58 6.79
CA ASP A 104 19.71 -17.91 6.46
C ASP A 104 18.24 -17.80 6.09
N PHE A 105 17.50 -16.97 6.82
CA PHE A 105 16.12 -16.63 6.51
C PHE A 105 15.99 -16.01 5.11
N GLY A 106 16.70 -14.91 4.84
CA GLY A 106 16.62 -14.20 3.56
C GLY A 106 17.06 -15.05 2.36
N ASN A 107 18.18 -15.76 2.49
CA ASN A 107 18.70 -16.65 1.43
C ASN A 107 17.73 -17.79 1.11
N SER A 108 16.94 -18.26 2.08
CA SER A 108 15.94 -19.32 1.84
C SER A 108 14.79 -18.88 0.93
N TRP A 109 14.50 -17.57 0.86
CA TRP A 109 13.39 -16.99 0.09
C TRP A 109 13.80 -16.52 -1.31
N LYS A 110 15.02 -16.80 -1.75
CA LYS A 110 15.50 -16.43 -3.09
C LYS A 110 14.69 -17.12 -4.19
N THR A 111 14.43 -16.40 -5.27
CA THR A 111 13.85 -16.99 -6.48
C THR A 111 14.94 -17.73 -7.26
N ALA A 112 14.55 -18.79 -7.97
CA ALA A 112 15.50 -19.57 -8.77
C ALA A 112 15.99 -18.83 -10.04
N ALA A 113 15.26 -17.79 -10.47
CA ALA A 113 15.55 -17.04 -11.69
C ALA A 113 15.41 -15.52 -11.46
N PRO A 114 16.42 -14.71 -11.82
CA PRO A 114 17.79 -15.13 -12.16
C PRO A 114 18.49 -15.85 -10.99
N PRO A 115 19.50 -16.71 -11.23
CA PRO A 115 20.21 -17.37 -10.14
C PRO A 115 20.98 -16.35 -9.29
N CYS A 116 20.70 -16.36 -7.99
CA CYS A 116 21.33 -15.47 -7.00
C CYS A 116 22.21 -16.27 -6.04
N SER A 117 23.40 -15.74 -5.76
CA SER A 117 24.30 -16.27 -4.72
C SER A 117 23.78 -15.91 -3.33
N ASP A 118 24.15 -16.72 -2.34
CA ASP A 118 23.83 -16.44 -0.94
C ASP A 118 24.61 -15.24 -0.43
N VAL A 119 23.94 -14.40 0.36
CA VAL A 119 24.57 -13.33 1.13
C VAL A 119 25.22 -13.96 2.37
N THR A 120 26.54 -13.79 2.52
CA THR A 120 27.31 -14.38 3.62
C THR A 120 27.63 -13.40 4.74
N HIS A 121 27.62 -12.11 4.46
CA HIS A 121 27.88 -11.03 5.42
C HIS A 121 27.02 -9.82 5.07
N GLU A 122 26.50 -9.16 6.09
CA GLU A 122 25.89 -7.83 5.93
C GLU A 122 27.03 -6.83 5.65
N ILE A 123 26.89 -6.07 4.56
CA ILE A 123 27.87 -5.04 4.20
C ILE A 123 27.19 -3.69 4.40
N PHE A 124 27.57 -3.00 5.47
CA PHE A 124 27.15 -1.63 5.69
C PHE A 124 28.24 -0.67 5.19
N PRO A 125 27.99 0.17 4.16
CA PRO A 125 29.01 1.05 3.58
C PRO A 125 29.67 2.00 4.61
N CYS A 126 28.98 2.27 5.71
CA CYS A 126 29.39 3.19 6.78
C CYS A 126 30.37 2.57 7.76
N GLU A 127 30.37 1.25 7.90
CA GLU A 127 31.34 0.54 8.75
C GLU A 127 32.74 0.60 8.14
N ARG A 128 32.82 0.66 6.81
CA ARG A 128 34.09 0.74 6.07
C ARG A 128 34.63 2.17 5.94
N HIS A 129 33.75 3.17 5.96
CA HIS A 129 34.11 4.57 5.68
C HIS A 129 33.41 5.57 6.63
N SER A 130 34.16 6.06 7.62
CA SER A 130 33.66 6.96 8.68
C SER A 130 33.10 8.30 8.18
N TYR A 131 33.52 8.81 7.02
CA TYR A 131 33.03 10.08 6.49
C TYR A 131 31.60 9.98 5.92
N CYS A 132 31.22 8.83 5.33
CA CYS A 132 29.86 8.58 4.85
C CYS A 132 28.89 8.45 6.03
N ALA A 133 29.34 7.83 7.12
CA ALA A 133 28.60 7.72 8.37
C ALA A 133 28.28 9.08 8.99
N ALA A 134 29.27 9.98 9.07
CA ALA A 134 29.07 11.32 9.64
C ALA A 134 28.02 12.14 8.88
N TRP A 135 27.99 12.02 7.54
CA TRP A 135 26.97 12.68 6.72
C TRP A 135 25.57 12.13 7.01
N ALA A 136 25.41 10.80 6.97
CA ALA A 136 24.15 10.13 7.22
C ALA A 136 23.60 10.44 8.62
N GLN A 137 24.43 10.29 9.65
CA GLN A 137 24.07 10.61 11.04
C GLN A 137 23.59 12.04 11.20
N ARG A 138 24.31 13.02 10.63
CA ARG A 138 23.94 14.43 10.71
C ARG A 138 22.62 14.71 9.98
N ARG A 139 22.43 14.14 8.79
CA ARG A 139 21.24 14.42 7.96
C ARG A 139 19.98 13.78 8.56
N CYS A 140 20.10 12.56 9.09
CA CYS A 140 19.00 11.84 9.74
C CYS A 140 18.54 12.44 11.08
N MET A 141 19.29 13.38 11.67
CA MET A 141 18.87 14.08 12.89
C MET A 141 17.55 14.84 12.75
N ILE A 142 17.09 15.12 11.53
CA ILE A 142 15.76 15.68 11.29
C ILE A 142 14.64 14.86 11.93
N LEU A 143 14.77 13.53 12.00
CA LEU A 143 13.76 12.65 12.60
C LEU A 143 13.60 12.88 14.11
N ARG A 144 14.65 13.37 14.76
CA ARG A 144 14.71 13.71 16.19
C ARG A 144 14.64 15.22 16.44
N SER A 145 14.52 16.04 15.41
CA SER A 145 14.44 17.50 15.56
C SER A 145 13.01 17.95 15.80
N ASP A 146 12.85 19.25 16.07
CA ASP A 146 11.55 19.89 16.26
C ASP A 146 10.63 19.75 15.03
N THR A 147 11.18 19.46 13.84
CA THR A 147 10.40 19.21 12.62
C THR A 147 9.36 18.10 12.82
N PHE A 148 9.66 17.11 13.66
CA PHE A 148 8.77 15.97 13.94
C PHE A 148 8.25 15.95 15.39
N ILE A 149 8.34 17.07 16.13
CA ILE A 149 8.04 17.11 17.57
C ILE A 149 6.62 16.61 17.90
N ASP A 150 5.64 16.94 17.05
CA ASP A 150 4.24 16.55 17.22
C ASP A 150 4.03 15.03 17.05
N CYS A 151 4.98 14.34 16.41
CA CYS A 151 4.94 12.91 16.17
C CYS A 151 5.72 12.09 17.20
N HIS A 152 6.76 12.67 17.83
CA HIS A 152 7.66 11.95 18.75
C HIS A 152 6.93 11.21 19.90
N LEU A 153 5.80 11.74 20.35
CA LEU A 153 4.99 11.11 21.40
C LEU A 153 4.09 9.96 20.90
N LYS A 154 3.86 9.87 19.59
CA LYS A 154 2.98 8.86 18.97
C LYS A 154 3.74 7.73 18.27
N VAL A 155 4.92 8.04 17.74
CA VAL A 155 5.82 7.12 17.05
C VAL A 155 7.23 7.39 17.56
N ASP A 156 7.91 6.36 18.04
CA ASP A 156 9.29 6.47 18.51
C ASP A 156 10.24 6.70 17.31
N PRO A 157 11.01 7.80 17.26
CA PRO A 157 11.93 8.09 16.17
C PRO A 157 13.16 7.16 16.14
N GLU A 158 13.47 6.41 17.21
CA GLU A 158 14.76 5.70 17.32
C GLU A 158 14.97 4.68 16.19
N ALA A 159 13.99 3.80 15.97
CA ALA A 159 14.07 2.78 14.91
C ALA A 159 14.20 3.41 13.52
N TYR A 160 13.48 4.51 13.27
CA TYR A 160 13.52 5.24 12.01
C TYR A 160 14.83 6.00 11.81
N TYR A 161 15.43 6.53 12.88
CA TYR A 161 16.75 7.15 12.84
C TYR A 161 17.83 6.14 12.44
N GLN A 162 17.85 4.97 13.07
CA GLN A 162 18.81 3.92 12.74
C GLN A 162 18.63 3.45 11.29
N ALA A 163 17.39 3.18 10.87
CA ALA A 163 17.08 2.84 9.49
C ALA A 163 17.52 3.94 8.51
N CYS A 164 17.26 5.22 8.83
CA CYS A 164 17.70 6.34 8.02
C CYS A 164 19.22 6.38 7.87
N VAL A 165 19.98 6.16 8.95
CA VAL A 165 21.44 6.15 8.88
C VAL A 165 21.94 5.03 7.98
N LEU A 166 21.33 3.85 8.06
CA LEU A 166 21.68 2.69 7.22
C LEU A 166 21.33 2.92 5.74
N GLU A 167 20.12 3.39 5.44
CA GLU A 167 19.64 3.66 4.07
C GLU A 167 20.36 4.85 3.41
N SER A 168 20.63 5.90 4.19
CA SER A 168 21.39 7.07 3.74
C SER A 168 22.88 6.76 3.57
N CYS A 169 23.33 5.60 4.07
CA CYS A 169 24.71 5.22 4.04
C CYS A 169 25.14 4.77 2.65
N SER A 170 25.38 5.74 1.78
CA SER A 170 26.09 5.54 0.53
C SER A 170 27.31 6.45 0.47
N CYS A 171 28.39 5.98 -0.14
CA CYS A 171 29.54 6.82 -0.44
C CYS A 171 29.43 7.47 -1.82
N GLU A 172 28.47 7.05 -2.64
CA GLU A 172 28.11 7.64 -3.93
C GLU A 172 27.04 8.72 -3.78
N PHE A 173 27.13 9.81 -4.54
CA PHE A 173 26.28 10.99 -4.33
C PHE A 173 24.78 10.73 -4.62
N GLU A 174 24.47 9.99 -5.70
CA GLU A 174 23.08 9.75 -6.13
C GLU A 174 22.30 8.86 -5.15
N GLY A 175 22.93 7.82 -4.60
CA GLY A 175 22.29 6.91 -3.65
C GLY A 175 22.02 7.53 -2.27
N LYS A 176 22.87 8.46 -1.82
CA LYS A 176 22.78 9.11 -0.50
C LYS A 176 21.46 9.85 -0.28
N PHE A 177 21.03 10.64 -1.25
CA PHE A 177 19.82 11.44 -1.13
C PHE A 177 18.56 10.59 -1.27
N LEU A 178 18.56 9.60 -2.16
CA LEU A 178 17.41 8.73 -2.34
C LEU A 178 17.11 7.92 -1.07
N GLY A 179 18.10 7.25 -0.49
CA GLY A 179 17.93 6.49 0.75
C GLY A 179 17.48 7.37 1.92
N PHE A 180 18.10 8.56 2.06
CA PHE A 180 17.69 9.56 3.04
C PHE A 180 16.23 9.98 2.90
N CYS A 181 15.82 10.41 1.69
CA CYS A 181 14.46 10.91 1.47
C CYS A 181 13.42 9.81 1.67
N THR A 182 13.70 8.58 1.25
CA THR A 182 12.82 7.42 1.47
C THR A 182 12.63 7.14 2.96
N ALA A 183 13.71 7.11 3.74
CA ALA A 183 13.65 6.86 5.17
C ALA A 183 12.87 7.94 5.94
N VAL A 184 13.06 9.22 5.59
CA VAL A 184 12.28 10.31 6.21
C VAL A 184 10.81 10.27 5.79
N SER A 185 10.52 9.92 4.54
CA SER A 185 9.14 9.73 4.07
C SER A 185 8.43 8.61 4.84
N ALA A 186 9.12 7.49 5.12
CA ALA A 186 8.56 6.39 5.89
C ALA A 186 8.18 6.80 7.33
N TYR A 187 8.97 7.67 7.96
CA TYR A 187 8.61 8.21 9.28
C TYR A 187 7.43 9.18 9.20
N ALA A 188 7.41 10.07 8.21
CA ALA A 188 6.28 10.97 7.96
C ALA A 188 4.97 10.19 7.68
N GLU A 189 5.04 9.08 6.95
CA GLU A 189 3.91 8.17 6.72
C GLU A 189 3.42 7.52 8.04
N ALA A 190 4.34 7.04 8.88
CA ALA A 190 4.00 6.49 10.19
C ALA A 190 3.31 7.54 11.10
N CYS A 191 3.79 8.78 11.07
CA CYS A 191 3.15 9.92 11.75
C CYS A 191 1.75 10.18 11.21
N SER A 192 1.59 10.20 9.88
CA SER A 192 0.32 10.41 9.18
C SER A 192 -0.71 9.32 9.53
N ALA A 193 -0.27 8.07 9.67
CA ALA A 193 -1.08 6.95 10.15
C ALA A 193 -1.53 7.11 11.62
N LYS A 194 -0.88 7.96 12.40
CA LYS A 194 -1.29 8.41 13.75
C LYS A 194 -1.97 9.77 13.75
N ASP A 195 -2.50 10.18 12.59
CA ASP A 195 -3.19 11.44 12.36
C ASP A 195 -2.33 12.69 12.63
N VAL A 196 -1.01 12.59 12.53
CA VAL A 196 -0.08 13.72 12.63
C VAL A 196 0.47 14.04 11.25
N CYS A 197 0.07 15.19 10.71
CA CYS A 197 0.55 15.63 9.41
C CYS A 197 1.84 16.45 9.55
N ILE A 198 2.95 15.96 9.01
CA ILE A 198 4.24 16.65 9.05
C ILE A 198 4.63 17.12 7.65
N ASN A 199 4.79 18.43 7.47
CA ASN A 199 5.33 19.01 6.24
C ASN A 199 6.85 19.23 6.38
N TRP A 200 7.64 18.22 6.06
CA TRP A 200 9.09 18.22 6.31
C TRP A 200 9.94 18.58 5.08
N ARG A 201 9.38 18.52 3.87
CA ARG A 201 10.12 18.78 2.62
C ARG A 201 10.33 20.27 2.39
N THR A 202 11.48 20.61 1.80
CA THR A 202 11.81 21.98 1.35
C THR A 202 12.54 21.93 0.00
N PRO A 203 12.73 23.06 -0.69
CA PRO A 203 13.51 23.08 -1.94
C PRO A 203 14.91 22.49 -1.82
N ASP A 204 15.54 22.64 -0.66
CA ASP A 204 16.90 22.13 -0.37
C ASP A 204 16.89 20.77 0.36
N LEU A 205 15.71 20.24 0.65
CA LEU A 205 15.52 19.01 1.42
C LEU A 205 14.44 18.14 0.77
N CYS A 206 14.91 17.18 -0.01
CA CYS A 206 14.07 16.21 -0.71
C CYS A 206 12.96 16.89 -1.54
N PRO A 207 13.32 17.79 -2.48
CA PRO A 207 12.34 18.55 -3.25
C PRO A 207 11.44 17.63 -4.08
N VAL A 208 10.20 18.09 -4.31
CA VAL A 208 9.22 17.44 -5.17
C VAL A 208 8.79 18.44 -6.23
N TYR A 209 8.78 18.00 -7.49
CA TYR A 209 8.48 18.82 -8.66
C TYR A 209 7.07 18.50 -9.18
N CYS A 210 6.04 19.02 -8.50
CA CYS A 210 4.64 18.77 -8.84
C CYS A 210 4.16 19.58 -10.05
N ASP A 211 4.78 20.74 -10.25
CA ASP A 211 4.56 21.65 -11.36
C ASP A 211 4.87 21.03 -12.72
N TYR A 212 5.77 20.05 -12.78
CA TYR A 212 6.06 19.26 -13.98
C TYR A 212 4.80 18.65 -14.62
N TYR A 213 3.79 18.31 -13.81
CA TYR A 213 2.55 17.70 -14.28
C TYR A 213 1.47 18.71 -14.67
N ASN A 214 1.71 20.01 -14.47
CA ASN A 214 0.76 21.06 -14.81
C ASN A 214 1.01 21.60 -16.21
N ASP A 215 -0.07 21.83 -16.96
CA ASP A 215 0.00 22.63 -18.19
C ASP A 215 0.35 24.09 -17.87
N VAL A 216 0.92 24.79 -18.85
CA VAL A 216 1.16 26.23 -18.76
C VAL A 216 -0.16 26.95 -18.49
N GLY A 217 -0.24 27.75 -17.44
CA GLY A 217 -1.51 28.39 -17.09
C GLY A 217 -2.40 27.54 -16.16
N GLN A 218 -1.96 26.38 -15.68
CA GLN A 218 -2.74 25.53 -14.79
C GLN A 218 -2.03 25.18 -13.49
N CYS A 219 -2.83 24.80 -12.50
CA CYS A 219 -2.39 24.52 -11.14
C CYS A 219 -3.29 23.41 -10.58
N THR A 220 -3.20 22.23 -11.18
CA THR A 220 -4.08 21.08 -10.91
C THR A 220 -3.40 20.06 -10.01
N TRP A 221 -2.12 19.77 -10.27
CA TRP A 221 -1.26 18.87 -9.50
C TRP A 221 -0.43 19.65 -8.47
N HIS A 222 -0.52 19.23 -7.22
CA HIS A 222 0.16 19.89 -6.10
C HIS A 222 0.74 18.87 -5.14
N TYR A 223 1.79 19.28 -4.43
CA TYR A 223 2.30 18.50 -3.32
C TYR A 223 1.32 18.55 -2.14
N ASN A 224 0.90 17.39 -1.65
CA ASN A 224 0.16 17.27 -0.42
C ASN A 224 0.93 16.37 0.56
N PRO A 225 1.41 16.90 1.70
CA PRO A 225 2.19 16.10 2.64
C PRO A 225 1.36 14.97 3.28
N CYS A 226 0.03 15.10 3.32
CA CYS A 226 -0.86 14.20 4.06
C CYS A 226 -2.19 14.03 3.33
N GLY A 227 -2.14 13.87 2.02
CA GLY A 227 -3.30 13.97 1.16
C GLY A 227 -4.19 12.73 1.19
N GLN A 228 -5.48 12.96 0.90
CA GLN A 228 -6.43 11.88 0.64
C GLN A 228 -6.57 11.68 -0.86
N VAL A 229 -6.28 10.48 -1.35
CA VAL A 229 -6.41 10.16 -2.76
C VAL A 229 -7.87 9.83 -3.07
N LYS A 230 -8.54 10.66 -3.88
CA LYS A 230 -9.83 10.31 -4.49
C LYS A 230 -9.55 9.61 -5.82
N THR A 231 -9.75 8.30 -5.89
CA THR A 231 -9.63 7.55 -7.14
C THR A 231 -11.00 7.42 -7.81
N CYS A 232 -11.04 7.28 -9.14
CA CYS A 232 -12.27 7.16 -9.92
C CYS A 232 -12.98 5.78 -9.75
N GLY A 233 -12.54 4.97 -8.79
CA GLY A 233 -13.15 3.67 -8.49
C GLY A 233 -14.45 3.85 -7.72
N THR A 234 -15.58 3.49 -8.33
CA THR A 234 -16.96 3.76 -7.85
C THR A 234 -17.35 3.14 -6.50
N LYS A 235 -16.46 2.47 -5.75
CA LYS A 235 -16.74 1.90 -4.42
C LYS A 235 -15.63 1.95 -3.38
N ASN A 236 -14.42 2.43 -3.71
CA ASN A 236 -13.29 2.39 -2.78
C ASN A 236 -12.75 3.80 -2.53
N ARG A 237 -13.31 4.46 -1.51
CA ARG A 237 -12.71 5.65 -0.92
C ARG A 237 -11.43 5.19 -0.23
N PHE A 238 -10.28 5.42 -0.86
CA PHE A 238 -9.00 5.13 -0.24
C PHE A 238 -8.87 6.03 0.99
N THR A 239 -8.91 5.42 2.18
CA THR A 239 -8.83 6.15 3.46
C THR A 239 -7.39 6.37 3.92
N GLY A 240 -6.41 5.82 3.20
CA GLY A 240 -5.00 6.06 3.48
C GLY A 240 -4.63 7.51 3.21
N LYS A 241 -3.94 8.13 4.19
CA LYS A 241 -3.32 9.43 4.05
C LYS A 241 -1.92 9.21 3.48
N LEU A 242 -1.76 9.47 2.20
CA LEU A 242 -0.47 9.29 1.51
C LEU A 242 0.12 10.65 1.19
N GLU A 243 1.41 10.77 1.42
CA GLU A 243 2.22 11.86 0.88
C GLU A 243 2.28 11.69 -0.64
N GLY A 244 2.05 12.76 -1.40
CA GLY A 244 2.18 12.67 -2.85
C GLY A 244 1.64 13.86 -3.62
N ILE A 245 1.68 13.71 -4.94
CA ILE A 245 1.19 14.69 -5.89
C ILE A 245 -0.28 14.37 -6.17
N LEU A 246 -1.19 15.27 -5.79
CA LEU A 246 -2.63 15.02 -5.88
C LEU A 246 -3.36 16.11 -6.65
N PRO A 247 -4.40 15.74 -7.43
CA PRO A 247 -5.30 16.71 -8.04
C PRO A 247 -6.16 17.38 -6.97
N LEU A 248 -6.13 18.70 -6.88
CA LEU A 248 -7.00 19.44 -5.95
C LEU A 248 -8.46 19.44 -6.45
N SER A 249 -9.40 19.22 -5.52
CA SER A 249 -10.83 19.42 -5.77
C SER A 249 -11.31 20.84 -5.49
N VAL A 250 -10.41 21.78 -5.14
CA VAL A 250 -10.73 23.17 -4.77
C VAL A 250 -9.70 24.10 -5.42
N PRO A 251 -10.11 25.18 -6.13
CA PRO A 251 -9.18 26.12 -6.74
C PRO A 251 -8.38 26.88 -5.68
N VAL A 252 -7.06 26.72 -5.68
CA VAL A 252 -6.12 27.49 -4.86
C VAL A 252 -5.40 28.55 -5.71
N PRO A 253 -5.01 29.70 -5.12
CA PRO A 253 -4.21 30.70 -5.81
C PRO A 253 -2.90 30.12 -6.33
N TRP A 254 -2.49 30.56 -7.53
CA TRP A 254 -1.26 30.17 -8.24
C TRP A 254 0.02 30.10 -7.40
N PHE A 255 0.15 30.94 -6.37
CA PHE A 255 1.32 30.96 -5.49
C PHE A 255 1.47 29.69 -4.64
N TYR A 256 0.42 28.87 -4.52
CA TYR A 256 0.43 27.62 -3.74
C TYR A 256 0.70 26.37 -4.59
N CYS A 257 0.93 26.52 -5.91
CA CYS A 257 1.17 25.40 -6.83
C CYS A 257 2.30 24.47 -6.39
N CYS A 258 3.29 25.05 -5.71
CA CYS A 258 4.37 24.39 -5.00
C CYS A 258 4.91 25.43 -4.00
N THR A 259 4.74 25.23 -2.69
CA THR A 259 5.75 25.74 -1.76
C THR A 259 6.98 24.84 -1.97
N ALA A 260 8.00 25.17 -2.75
CA ALA A 260 8.44 26.46 -3.24
C ALA A 260 9.25 26.30 -4.54
N VAL A 261 9.01 27.17 -5.52
CA VAL A 261 10.05 27.76 -6.40
C VAL A 261 9.51 29.10 -6.92
N ILE A 262 9.58 30.17 -6.12
CA ILE A 262 9.82 31.52 -6.64
C ILE A 262 10.67 32.25 -5.58
N TYR A 263 11.97 31.94 -5.51
CA TYR A 263 12.89 33.04 -5.28
C TYR A 263 12.86 33.84 -6.57
N LEU A 264 12.13 34.95 -6.52
CA LEU A 264 12.35 36.08 -7.40
C LEU A 264 13.84 36.42 -7.29
N TYR A 265 14.62 36.04 -8.30
CA TYR A 265 15.77 36.86 -8.66
C TYR A 265 15.20 38.18 -9.21
N CYS A 266 15.12 39.17 -8.33
CA CYS A 266 15.63 40.51 -8.67
C CYS A 266 17.12 40.52 -8.34
#